data_AF-A0AA39WH45-F1
#
_entry.id   AF-A0AA39WH45-F1
#
_cell.length_a   1.000
_cell.length_b   1.000
_cell.length_c   1.000
_cell.angle_alpha   90.00
_cell.angle_beta   90.00
_cell.angle_gamma   90.00
#
_symmetry.space_group_name_H-M   'P 1'
#
loop_
_entity.id
_entity.type
_entity.pdbx_description
1 polymer ?
#
loop_
_entity_poly.entity_id
_entity_poly.type
_entity_poly.pdbx_seq_one_letter_code
_entity_poly.pdbx_strand_id
1 'polypeptide(L)'
;MPSLFVPSRDSRHRRACFALYRALLRQAPRVPLPPNIAPALDPVNPITALIRARFRNNKIQTSPRLHAQILAFLRQHNADLLSRPTKPTPPSSAPLPDTIPLLKRIPHPEQPHSKPPTFVPTERPRPLSQIKGGVRKVPTLEMAQAFPFLRLSKPQSPALSRVIGQLVRRRFNRLELMTEYTEHVVPEYKEEDRWERLVGQQLVRHGLAAADVLNEPTYKATAERVVRHTQKQLNERLGVAKARGRALWKLVLEEKALAEEEAEERRGMEGGLIEHLSAKEIIDALSEFDRIPASPKDAVEMSPGGETGRDRGEEERQSTRQPRPAKRVPPGLRDDDDSFW
;
A
#
# COMPACT_ATOMS: atom_id res chain seq x y z
N MET A 1 -4.40 35.82 -22.56
CA MET A 1 -3.38 36.64 -21.84
C MET A 1 -2.49 35.71 -21.02
N PRO A 2 -1.17 35.64 -21.26
CA PRO A 2 -0.30 34.83 -20.42
C PRO A 2 -0.28 35.40 -18.99
N SER A 3 -0.66 34.59 -18.00
CA SER A 3 -0.67 35.02 -16.60
C SER A 3 0.76 35.34 -16.14
N LEU A 4 1.03 36.60 -15.78
CA LEU A 4 2.27 37.00 -15.14
C LEU A 4 2.24 36.46 -13.69
N PHE A 5 3.07 35.47 -13.40
CA PHE A 5 3.26 34.97 -12.04
C PHE A 5 3.97 36.04 -11.22
N VAL A 6 3.28 36.57 -10.22
CA VAL A 6 3.81 37.55 -9.26
C VAL A 6 4.09 36.78 -7.96
N PRO A 7 5.36 36.52 -7.61
CA PRO A 7 5.69 35.66 -6.47
C PRO A 7 5.03 36.09 -5.16
N SER A 8 4.92 37.41 -4.92
CA SER A 8 4.30 37.98 -3.72
C SER A 8 2.78 37.79 -3.63
N ARG A 9 2.10 37.48 -4.75
CA ARG A 9 0.65 37.23 -4.81
C ARG A 9 0.30 35.74 -4.91
N ASP A 10 1.30 34.86 -5.00
CA ASP A 10 1.07 33.42 -5.01
C ASP A 10 1.23 32.83 -3.59
N SER A 11 0.14 32.30 -3.04
CA SER A 11 0.12 31.64 -1.74
C SER A 11 1.05 30.43 -1.67
N ARG A 12 1.30 29.74 -2.80
CA ARG A 12 2.23 28.60 -2.92
C ARG A 12 3.67 29.05 -2.78
N HIS A 13 4.04 30.15 -3.45
CA HIS A 13 5.36 30.73 -3.32
C HIS A 13 5.65 31.16 -1.89
N ARG A 14 4.69 31.84 -1.24
CA ARG A 14 4.81 32.21 0.19
C ARG A 14 5.02 30.99 1.07
N ARG A 15 4.25 29.91 0.87
CA ARG A 15 4.39 28.63 1.60
C ARG A 15 5.75 27.98 1.35
N ALA A 16 6.22 27.93 0.10
CA ALA A 16 7.52 27.37 -0.28
C ALA A 16 8.68 28.16 0.37
N CYS A 17 8.63 29.50 0.35
CA CYS A 17 9.62 30.34 1.01
C CYS A 17 9.65 30.11 2.52
N PHE A 18 8.49 29.95 3.17
CA PHE A 18 8.44 29.62 4.60
C PHE A 18 8.97 28.22 4.91
N ALA A 19 8.66 27.23 4.07
CA ALA A 19 9.20 25.88 4.19
C ALA A 19 10.73 25.89 4.08
N LEU A 20 11.28 26.57 3.07
CA LEU A 20 12.72 26.75 2.88
C LEU A 20 13.36 27.47 4.07
N TYR A 21 12.76 28.57 4.53
CA TYR A 21 13.22 29.32 5.70
C TYR A 21 13.33 28.43 6.95
N ARG A 22 12.28 27.66 7.26
CA ARG A 22 12.26 26.74 8.40
C ARG A 22 13.28 25.61 8.24
N ALA A 23 13.43 25.06 7.03
CA ALA A 23 14.40 24.00 6.74
C ALA A 23 15.84 24.49 6.96
N LEU A 24 16.19 25.68 6.45
CA LEU A 24 17.50 26.29 6.62
C LEU A 24 17.81 26.59 8.09
N LEU A 25 16.83 27.09 8.86
CA LEU A 25 17.01 27.31 10.30
C LEU A 25 17.21 25.99 11.08
N ARG A 26 16.57 24.89 10.66
CA ARG A 26 16.76 23.57 11.28
C ARG A 26 18.11 22.96 10.93
N GLN A 27 18.65 23.23 9.74
CA GLN A 27 19.94 22.72 9.28
C GLN A 27 21.13 23.55 9.77
N ALA A 28 20.96 24.86 9.96
CA ALA A 28 22.03 25.78 10.36
C ALA A 28 22.88 25.30 11.57
N PRO A 29 22.30 24.74 12.66
CA PRO A 29 23.09 24.26 13.81
C PRO A 29 23.99 23.06 13.50
N ARG A 30 23.72 22.33 12.41
CA ARG A 30 24.47 21.13 12.01
C ARG A 30 25.67 21.45 11.13
N VAL A 31 25.79 22.69 10.65
CA VAL A 31 26.92 23.12 9.84
C VAL A 31 28.11 23.33 10.77
N PRO A 32 29.21 22.56 10.62
CA PRO A 32 30.39 22.75 11.45
C PRO A 32 30.99 24.13 11.19
N LEU A 33 31.17 24.92 12.25
CA LEU A 33 31.82 26.22 12.17
C LEU A 33 33.31 26.08 12.50
N PRO A 34 34.18 26.86 11.83
CA PRO A 34 35.59 26.92 12.20
C PRO A 34 35.76 27.35 13.68
N PRO A 35 36.73 26.77 14.40
CA PRO A 35 36.94 27.03 15.83
C PRO A 35 37.25 28.51 16.14
N ASN A 36 37.71 29.29 15.17
CA ASN A 36 38.03 30.71 15.33
C ASN A 36 36.79 31.63 15.35
N ILE A 37 35.61 31.11 14.98
CA ILE A 37 34.36 31.88 14.85
C ILE A 37 33.34 31.46 15.92
N ALA A 38 33.41 30.21 16.37
CA ALA A 38 32.48 29.64 17.35
C ALA A 38 32.47 30.29 18.75
N PRO A 39 33.61 30.76 19.34
CA PRO A 39 33.62 31.28 20.71
C PRO A 39 33.42 32.80 20.81
N ALA A 40 33.43 33.55 19.70
CA ALA A 40 33.45 35.02 19.70
C ALA A 40 32.05 35.68 19.75
N LEU A 41 30.98 34.93 19.47
CA LEU A 41 29.60 35.42 19.46
C LEU A 41 28.75 34.52 20.37
N ASP A 42 27.75 35.13 21.01
CA ASP A 42 26.67 34.56 21.82
C ASP A 42 26.23 33.11 21.45
N PRO A 43 25.50 32.39 22.33
CA PRO A 43 25.05 30.99 22.12
C PRO A 43 24.22 30.70 20.84
N VAL A 44 23.99 31.68 19.97
CA VAL A 44 23.19 31.57 18.74
C VAL A 44 24.10 31.43 17.53
N ASN A 45 23.94 30.35 16.76
CA ASN A 45 24.71 30.11 15.54
C ASN A 45 24.55 31.28 14.53
N PRO A 46 25.63 31.94 14.09
CA PRO A 46 25.59 33.16 13.26
C PRO A 46 24.91 32.95 11.89
N ILE A 47 24.91 31.71 11.38
CA ILE A 47 24.22 31.35 10.14
C ILE A 47 22.71 31.62 10.26
N THR A 48 22.12 31.41 11.44
CA THR A 48 20.68 31.65 11.66
C THR A 48 20.32 33.13 11.52
N ALA A 49 21.17 34.03 12.03
CA ALA A 49 21.00 35.47 11.90
C ALA A 49 21.14 35.92 10.43
N LEU A 50 22.12 35.36 9.71
CA LEU A 50 22.31 35.62 8.28
C LEU A 50 21.10 35.17 7.45
N ILE A 51 20.58 33.97 7.69
CA ILE A 51 19.36 33.48 7.03
C ILE A 51 18.20 34.45 7.27
N ARG A 52 17.96 34.86 8.53
CA ARG A 52 16.90 35.82 8.87
C ARG A 52 17.04 37.14 8.13
N ALA A 53 18.24 37.73 8.13
CA ALA A 53 18.51 38.99 7.45
C ALA A 53 18.28 38.87 5.93
N ARG A 54 18.74 37.76 5.31
CA ARG A 54 18.57 37.53 3.87
C ARG A 54 17.11 37.37 3.47
N PHE A 55 16.28 36.66 4.24
CA PHE A 55 14.85 36.54 3.94
C PHE A 55 14.09 37.86 4.13
N ARG A 56 14.44 38.68 5.13
CA ARG A 56 13.84 40.01 5.32
C ARG A 56 14.16 40.95 4.16
N ASN A 57 15.42 41.01 3.75
CA ASN A 57 15.87 41.91 2.68
C ASN A 57 15.27 41.54 1.31
N ASN A 58 15.00 40.25 1.06
CA ASN A 58 14.41 39.79 -0.18
C ASN A 58 12.86 39.69 -0.14
N LYS A 59 12.20 40.14 0.93
CA LYS A 59 10.72 40.06 1.06
C LYS A 59 9.98 40.90 0.01
N ILE A 60 10.55 42.05 -0.37
CA ILE A 60 9.94 43.03 -1.29
C ILE A 60 10.39 42.77 -2.74
N GLN A 61 11.36 41.87 -2.95
CA GLN A 61 11.80 41.50 -4.29
C GLN A 61 10.62 40.87 -5.03
N THR A 62 10.23 41.50 -6.13
CA THR A 62 9.21 40.99 -7.07
C THR A 62 9.78 40.71 -8.44
N SER A 63 11.08 40.97 -8.64
CA SER A 63 11.79 40.74 -9.91
C SER A 63 11.79 39.25 -10.25
N PRO A 64 11.08 38.83 -11.31
CA PRO A 64 10.99 37.40 -11.65
C PRO A 64 12.35 36.84 -12.09
N ARG A 65 13.24 37.68 -12.65
CA ARG A 65 14.60 37.31 -13.05
C ARG A 65 15.50 36.96 -11.85
N LEU A 66 15.41 37.70 -10.75
CA LEU A 66 16.21 37.41 -9.54
C LEU A 66 15.75 36.13 -8.85
N HIS A 67 14.44 35.89 -8.80
CA HIS A 67 13.89 34.62 -8.29
C HIS A 67 14.35 33.45 -9.14
N ALA A 68 14.29 33.60 -10.45
CA ALA A 68 14.78 32.62 -11.40
C ALA A 68 16.26 32.27 -11.17
N GLN A 69 17.15 33.25 -10.93
CA GLN A 69 18.56 32.98 -10.63
C GLN A 69 18.75 32.17 -9.33
N ILE A 70 18.03 32.53 -8.26
CA ILE A 70 18.11 31.82 -6.98
C ILE A 70 17.63 30.36 -7.12
N LEU A 71 16.54 30.14 -7.86
CA LEU A 71 16.00 28.80 -8.07
C LEU A 71 16.92 27.92 -8.91
N ALA A 72 17.54 28.48 -9.97
CA ALA A 72 18.56 27.77 -10.75
C ALA A 72 19.74 27.31 -9.87
N PHE A 73 20.23 28.18 -8.99
CA PHE A 73 21.30 27.85 -8.05
C PHE A 73 20.94 26.69 -7.11
N LEU A 74 19.73 26.71 -6.52
CA LEU A 74 19.28 25.67 -5.60
C LEU A 74 19.14 24.30 -6.29
N ARG A 75 18.65 24.28 -7.53
CA ARG A 75 18.49 23.04 -8.31
C ARG A 75 19.84 22.37 -8.58
N GLN A 76 20.84 23.13 -8.99
CA GLN A 76 22.18 22.61 -9.24
C GLN A 76 22.76 21.91 -8.00
N HIS A 77 22.66 22.55 -6.82
CA HIS A 77 23.24 22.01 -5.59
C HIS A 77 22.44 20.83 -5.00
N ASN A 78 21.13 20.77 -5.23
CA ASN A 78 20.32 19.63 -4.80
C ASN A 78 20.67 18.34 -5.57
N ALA A 79 21.02 18.45 -6.87
CA ALA A 79 21.45 17.30 -7.66
C ALA A 79 22.69 16.63 -7.07
N ASP A 80 23.66 17.43 -6.60
CA ASP A 80 24.88 16.94 -5.96
C ASP A 80 24.57 16.18 -4.67
N LEU A 81 23.61 16.65 -3.85
CA LEU A 81 23.21 15.97 -2.62
C LEU A 81 22.52 14.63 -2.87
N LEU A 82 21.69 14.55 -3.92
CA LEU A 82 20.97 13.33 -4.29
C LEU A 82 21.86 12.26 -4.93
N SER A 83 23.03 12.65 -5.45
CA SER A 83 24.03 11.72 -5.99
C SER A 83 24.75 10.88 -4.93
N ARG A 84 24.57 11.20 -3.64
CA ARG A 84 25.29 10.56 -2.54
C ARG A 84 24.81 9.12 -2.32
N PRO A 85 25.70 8.11 -2.36
CA PRO A 85 25.29 6.71 -2.24
C PRO A 85 24.70 6.43 -0.85
N THR A 86 23.56 5.75 -0.82
CA THR A 86 22.95 5.25 0.42
C THR A 86 23.63 3.93 0.80
N LYS A 87 23.98 3.77 2.09
CA LYS A 87 24.56 2.52 2.59
C LYS A 87 23.48 1.44 2.62
N PRO A 88 23.70 0.26 2.01
CA PRO A 88 22.70 -0.81 2.05
C PRO A 88 22.53 -1.31 3.49
N THR A 89 21.29 -1.36 3.96
CA THR A 89 20.94 -2.05 5.21
C THR A 89 21.10 -3.56 5.03
N PRO A 90 21.79 -4.27 5.93
CA PRO A 90 21.95 -5.71 5.84
C PRO A 90 20.60 -6.42 5.97
N PRO A 91 20.40 -7.56 5.28
CA PRO A 91 19.15 -8.31 5.34
C PRO A 91 18.90 -8.85 6.76
N SER A 92 17.69 -8.62 7.26
CA SER A 92 17.25 -9.05 8.59
C SER A 92 16.87 -10.53 8.58
N SER A 93 17.69 -11.35 9.24
CA SER A 93 17.49 -12.75 9.67
C SER A 93 17.28 -13.79 8.57
N ALA A 94 18.30 -14.63 8.34
CA ALA A 94 18.16 -15.87 7.58
C ALA A 94 17.23 -16.87 8.31
N PRO A 95 16.51 -17.76 7.58
CA PRO A 95 15.75 -18.84 8.19
C PRO A 95 16.66 -19.82 8.96
N LEU A 96 16.19 -20.37 10.09
CA LEU A 96 16.91 -21.44 10.80
C LEU A 96 17.05 -22.67 9.87
N PRO A 97 18.25 -23.26 9.73
CA PRO A 97 18.52 -24.32 8.77
C PRO A 97 17.71 -25.60 9.00
N ASP A 98 17.34 -25.91 10.24
CA ASP A 98 16.76 -27.22 10.59
C ASP A 98 15.21 -27.24 10.59
N THR A 99 14.56 -26.14 10.23
CA THR A 99 13.09 -26.05 10.30
C THR A 99 12.46 -26.51 8.99
N ILE A 100 11.82 -27.69 8.99
CA ILE A 100 11.06 -28.19 7.84
C ILE A 100 9.78 -27.34 7.68
N PRO A 101 9.58 -26.65 6.54
CA PRO A 101 8.39 -25.83 6.33
C PRO A 101 7.15 -26.69 6.14
N LEU A 102 6.00 -26.24 6.62
CA LEU A 102 4.72 -26.93 6.44
C LEU A 102 4.33 -27.12 4.96
N LEU A 103 4.63 -26.11 4.14
CA LEU A 103 4.37 -26.10 2.71
C LEU A 103 5.67 -25.77 1.97
N LYS A 104 5.96 -26.53 0.91
CA LYS A 104 6.96 -26.19 -0.09
C LYS A 104 6.36 -25.25 -1.13
N ARG A 105 7.08 -24.18 -1.45
CA ARG A 105 6.70 -23.22 -2.50
C ARG A 105 7.32 -23.69 -3.81
N ILE A 106 6.49 -24.07 -4.78
CA ILE A 106 6.93 -24.46 -6.12
C ILE A 106 6.70 -23.26 -7.06
N PRO A 107 7.77 -22.60 -7.54
CA PRO A 107 7.62 -21.54 -8.54
C PRO A 107 7.14 -22.13 -9.86
N HIS A 108 6.33 -21.38 -10.61
CA HIS A 108 5.93 -21.78 -11.96
C HIS A 108 7.01 -21.31 -12.95
N PRO A 109 7.76 -22.23 -13.59
CA PRO A 109 8.94 -21.87 -14.39
C PRO A 109 8.58 -21.10 -15.66
N GLU A 110 7.42 -21.39 -16.25
CA GLU A 110 7.00 -20.79 -17.53
C GLU A 110 6.47 -19.36 -17.37
N GLN A 111 5.86 -19.03 -16.22
CA GLN A 111 5.28 -17.70 -15.98
C GLN A 111 5.43 -17.23 -14.52
N PRO A 112 6.66 -16.85 -14.09
CA PRO A 112 6.94 -16.50 -12.69
C PRO A 112 6.18 -15.27 -12.17
N HIS A 113 5.79 -14.36 -13.07
CA HIS A 113 5.20 -13.06 -12.75
C HIS A 113 3.68 -12.99 -12.98
N SER A 114 3.11 -13.93 -13.75
CA SER A 114 1.68 -13.91 -14.09
C SER A 114 0.84 -14.81 -13.20
N LYS A 115 1.39 -15.96 -12.76
CA LYS A 115 0.65 -16.91 -11.92
C LYS A 115 1.23 -16.96 -10.51
N PRO A 116 0.37 -16.99 -9.47
CA PRO A 116 0.86 -17.19 -8.11
C PRO A 116 1.52 -18.57 -7.99
N PRO A 117 2.51 -18.73 -7.10
CA PRO A 117 3.21 -19.99 -6.92
C PRO A 117 2.26 -21.06 -6.37
N THR A 118 2.51 -22.31 -6.75
CA THR A 118 1.80 -23.46 -6.20
C THR A 118 2.43 -23.86 -4.87
N PHE A 119 1.60 -24.21 -3.90
CA PHE A 119 2.05 -24.70 -2.61
C PHE A 119 1.66 -26.16 -2.47
N VAL A 120 2.62 -26.98 -2.02
CA VAL A 120 2.40 -28.41 -1.79
C VAL A 120 2.79 -28.72 -0.34
N PRO A 121 1.98 -29.51 0.38
CA PRO A 121 2.35 -30.03 1.69
C PRO A 121 3.71 -30.73 1.69
N THR A 122 4.52 -30.49 2.73
CA THR A 122 5.85 -31.11 2.81
C THR A 122 5.79 -32.54 3.32
N GLU A 123 5.02 -32.78 4.39
CA GLU A 123 4.97 -34.08 5.09
C GLU A 123 3.53 -34.55 5.42
N ARG A 124 2.52 -33.71 5.18
CA ARG A 124 1.14 -33.99 5.58
C ARG A 124 0.30 -34.41 4.37
N PRO A 125 -0.70 -35.29 4.55
CA PRO A 125 -1.11 -35.96 5.80
C PRO A 125 -0.10 -37.03 6.27
N ARG A 126 0.09 -37.17 7.59
CA ARG A 126 1.00 -38.18 8.17
C ARG A 126 0.27 -39.52 8.35
N PRO A 127 0.96 -40.67 8.25
CA PRO A 127 0.36 -41.97 8.56
C PRO A 127 0.06 -42.10 10.06
N LEU A 128 -0.88 -42.98 10.41
CA LEU A 128 -1.39 -43.17 11.78
C LEU A 128 -0.28 -43.58 12.76
N SER A 129 0.72 -44.33 12.30
CA SER A 129 1.91 -44.72 13.08
C SER A 129 2.76 -43.55 13.58
N GLN A 130 2.71 -42.40 12.90
CA GLN A 130 3.43 -41.18 13.30
C GLN A 130 2.59 -40.25 14.18
N ILE A 131 1.30 -40.56 14.39
CA ILE A 131 0.37 -39.74 15.18
C ILE A 131 0.39 -40.22 16.64
N LYS A 132 0.76 -39.33 17.55
CA LYS A 132 0.71 -39.60 18.99
C LYS A 132 -0.75 -39.69 19.46
N GLY A 133 -1.11 -40.81 20.09
CA GLY A 133 -2.43 -41.01 20.71
C GLY A 133 -3.45 -41.78 19.85
N GLY A 134 -3.05 -42.32 18.70
CA GLY A 134 -3.88 -43.27 17.92
C GLY A 134 -5.14 -42.70 17.26
N VAL A 135 -5.42 -41.40 17.44
CA VAL A 135 -6.59 -40.73 16.85
C VAL A 135 -6.13 -39.48 16.11
N ARG A 136 -6.44 -39.40 14.81
CA ARG A 136 -6.15 -38.23 13.97
C ARG A 136 -7.02 -37.04 14.38
N LYS A 137 -6.36 -35.90 14.65
CA LYS A 137 -7.03 -34.62 14.89
C LYS A 137 -6.91 -33.75 13.66
N VAL A 138 -8.04 -33.52 12.99
CA VAL A 138 -8.13 -32.68 11.79
C VAL A 138 -7.79 -31.22 12.15
N PRO A 139 -6.79 -30.60 11.51
CA PRO A 139 -6.50 -29.17 11.70
C PRO A 139 -7.63 -28.26 11.23
N THR A 140 -7.81 -27.12 11.90
CA THR A 140 -8.77 -26.09 11.46
C THR A 140 -8.05 -25.06 10.58
N LEU A 141 -8.60 -24.80 9.38
CA LEU A 141 -8.15 -23.69 8.54
C LEU A 141 -8.79 -22.39 9.03
N GLU A 142 -7.96 -21.42 9.36
CA GLU A 142 -8.41 -20.09 9.78
C GLU A 142 -7.78 -19.00 8.90
N MET A 143 -8.43 -17.84 8.89
CA MET A 143 -8.04 -16.66 8.13
C MET A 143 -7.88 -15.47 9.07
N ALA A 144 -6.67 -14.92 9.15
CA ALA A 144 -6.43 -13.64 9.81
C ALA A 144 -6.28 -12.55 8.75
N GLN A 145 -7.36 -11.79 8.52
CA GLN A 145 -7.44 -10.80 7.44
C GLN A 145 -7.22 -11.45 6.07
N ALA A 146 -6.01 -11.34 5.51
CA ALA A 146 -5.63 -11.91 4.22
C ALA A 146 -4.64 -13.08 4.34
N PHE A 147 -4.36 -13.57 5.55
CA PHE A 147 -3.35 -14.60 5.82
C PHE A 147 -4.01 -15.91 6.27
N PRO A 148 -4.07 -16.93 5.40
CA PRO A 148 -4.54 -18.26 5.79
C PRO A 148 -3.46 -18.99 6.58
N PHE A 149 -3.88 -19.69 7.63
CA PHE A 149 -3.01 -20.55 8.43
C PHE A 149 -3.80 -21.73 9.02
N LEU A 150 -3.09 -22.81 9.36
CA LEU A 150 -3.68 -23.95 10.06
C LEU A 150 -3.48 -23.81 11.56
N ARG A 151 -4.55 -24.04 12.31
CA ARG A 151 -4.49 -24.23 13.76
C ARG A 151 -4.35 -25.72 14.06
N LEU A 152 -3.12 -26.14 14.37
CA LEU A 152 -2.79 -27.55 14.67
C LEU A 152 -3.16 -27.95 16.12
N SER A 153 -3.17 -27.00 17.06
CA SER A 153 -3.43 -27.22 18.49
C SER A 153 -4.35 -26.14 19.06
N LYS A 154 -5.05 -26.49 20.16
CA LYS A 154 -5.75 -25.53 21.03
C LYS A 154 -5.07 -25.57 22.41
N PRO A 155 -4.57 -24.44 22.95
CA PRO A 155 -4.52 -23.09 22.37
C PRO A 155 -3.54 -22.96 21.19
N GLN A 156 -3.68 -21.88 20.39
CA GLN A 156 -2.77 -21.56 19.29
C GLN A 156 -1.37 -21.23 19.85
N SER A 157 -0.30 -21.62 19.15
CA SER A 157 1.05 -21.32 19.62
C SER A 157 1.31 -19.80 19.66
N PRO A 158 1.88 -19.28 20.77
CA PRO A 158 2.16 -17.84 20.89
C PRO A 158 3.09 -17.30 19.79
N ALA A 159 4.03 -18.14 19.33
CA ALA A 159 4.94 -17.80 18.24
C ALA A 159 4.20 -17.55 16.92
N LEU A 160 3.26 -18.44 16.56
CA LEU A 160 2.45 -18.28 15.34
C LEU A 160 1.56 -17.04 15.43
N SER A 161 0.91 -16.83 16.59
CA SER A 161 0.07 -15.65 16.83
C SER A 161 0.86 -14.34 16.67
N ARG A 162 2.09 -14.27 17.23
CA ARG A 162 2.99 -13.12 17.08
C ARG A 162 3.34 -12.86 15.61
N VAL A 163 3.71 -13.89 14.86
CA VAL A 163 4.07 -13.76 13.44
C VAL A 163 2.88 -13.29 12.61
N ILE A 164 1.69 -13.87 12.83
CA ILE A 164 0.45 -13.43 12.18
C ILE A 164 0.18 -11.96 12.50
N GLY A 165 0.28 -11.55 13.76
CA GLY A 165 0.13 -10.15 14.17
C GLY A 165 1.11 -9.20 13.46
N GLN A 166 2.38 -9.60 13.33
CA GLN A 166 3.37 -8.83 12.57
C GLN A 166 3.03 -8.72 11.09
N LEU A 167 2.57 -9.81 10.46
CA LEU A 167 2.17 -9.81 9.04
C LEU A 167 0.94 -8.95 8.79
N VAL A 168 -0.06 -9.04 9.67
CA VAL A 168 -1.26 -8.21 9.66
C VAL A 168 -0.89 -6.74 9.79
N ARG A 169 -0.06 -6.37 10.78
CA ARG A 169 0.41 -4.99 10.96
C ARG A 169 1.17 -4.49 9.73
N ARG A 170 2.11 -5.28 9.19
CA ARG A 170 2.83 -4.92 7.94
C ARG A 170 1.89 -4.72 6.75
N ARG A 171 0.76 -5.43 6.68
CA ARG A 171 -0.25 -5.22 5.64
C ARG A 171 -0.99 -3.90 5.87
N PHE A 172 -1.45 -3.64 7.09
CA PHE A 172 -2.11 -2.39 7.45
C PHE A 172 -1.25 -1.18 7.14
N ASN A 173 0.02 -1.16 7.58
CA ASN A 173 0.92 -0.04 7.30
C ASN A 173 1.09 0.24 5.79
N ARG A 174 0.99 -0.78 4.93
CA ARG A 174 1.06 -0.57 3.46
C ARG A 174 -0.25 -0.05 2.89
N LEU A 175 -1.38 -0.47 3.44
CA LEU A 175 -2.69 0.05 3.05
C LEU A 175 -2.79 1.51 3.47
N GLU A 176 -2.40 1.84 4.70
CA GLU A 176 -2.31 3.20 5.22
C GLU A 176 -1.38 4.06 4.36
N LEU A 177 -0.17 3.58 4.02
CA LEU A 177 0.72 4.27 3.10
C LEU A 177 0.06 4.55 1.74
N MET A 178 -0.68 3.58 1.20
CA MET A 178 -1.38 3.74 -0.07
C MET A 178 -2.51 4.78 0.01
N THR A 179 -3.29 4.74 1.10
CA THR A 179 -4.34 5.73 1.38
C THR A 179 -3.73 7.13 1.50
N GLU A 180 -2.71 7.30 2.35
CA GLU A 180 -1.97 8.55 2.52
C GLU A 180 -1.48 9.11 1.19
N TYR A 181 -0.85 8.25 0.37
CA TYR A 181 -0.34 8.70 -0.92
C TYR A 181 -1.46 9.09 -1.89
N THR A 182 -2.57 8.36 -1.89
CA THR A 182 -3.66 8.59 -2.84
C THR A 182 -4.49 9.80 -2.46
N GLU A 183 -4.80 9.97 -1.18
CA GLU A 183 -5.70 11.00 -0.66
C GLU A 183 -4.98 12.32 -0.39
N HIS A 184 -3.71 12.28 0.02
CA HIS A 184 -2.96 13.48 0.44
C HIS A 184 -1.78 13.77 -0.49
N VAL A 185 -0.82 12.84 -0.61
CA VAL A 185 0.47 13.13 -1.28
C VAL A 185 0.28 13.42 -2.78
N VAL A 186 -0.50 12.62 -3.50
CA VAL A 186 -0.72 12.79 -4.95
C VAL A 186 -1.41 14.13 -5.26
N PRO A 187 -2.49 14.52 -4.57
CA PRO A 187 -3.08 15.85 -4.72
C PRO A 187 -2.11 17.00 -4.40
N GLU A 188 -1.35 16.90 -3.31
CA GLU A 188 -0.35 17.92 -2.95
C GLU A 188 0.73 18.06 -4.03
N TYR A 189 1.26 16.93 -4.50
CA TYR A 189 2.30 16.90 -5.53
C TYR A 189 1.81 17.42 -6.87
N LYS A 190 0.52 17.24 -7.20
CA LYS A 190 -0.09 17.88 -8.37
C LYS A 190 -0.01 19.41 -8.29
N GLU A 191 -0.22 19.97 -7.10
CA GLU A 191 -0.14 21.42 -6.91
C GLU A 191 1.31 21.92 -6.92
N GLU A 192 2.25 21.10 -6.43
CA GLU A 192 3.69 21.33 -6.54
C GLU A 192 4.15 21.33 -8.01
N ASP A 193 3.75 20.32 -8.80
CA ASP A 193 4.05 20.25 -10.23
C ASP A 193 3.50 21.44 -11.01
N ARG A 194 2.32 21.94 -10.62
CA ARG A 194 1.76 23.15 -11.21
C ARG A 194 2.61 24.37 -10.88
N TRP A 195 3.13 24.47 -9.65
CA TRP A 195 4.02 25.54 -9.24
C TRP A 195 5.37 25.46 -9.97
N GLU A 196 6.00 24.28 -10.03
CA GLU A 196 7.26 24.05 -10.76
C GLU A 196 7.14 24.42 -12.24
N ARG A 197 5.99 24.12 -12.87
CA ARG A 197 5.75 24.51 -14.27
C ARG A 197 5.71 26.03 -14.43
N LEU A 198 5.06 26.75 -13.51
CA LEU A 198 5.01 28.21 -13.54
C LEU A 198 6.40 28.83 -13.37
N VAL A 199 7.16 28.32 -12.39
CA VAL A 199 8.54 28.71 -12.15
C VAL A 199 9.44 28.41 -13.35
N GLY A 200 9.33 27.20 -13.92
CA GLY A 200 10.05 26.76 -15.10
C GLY A 200 9.81 27.69 -16.30
N GLN A 201 8.57 28.07 -16.54
CA GLN A 201 8.22 29.03 -17.60
C GLN A 201 8.89 30.40 -17.37
N GLN A 202 9.05 30.84 -16.13
CA GLN A 202 9.76 32.08 -15.83
C GLN A 202 11.25 31.97 -16.08
N LEU A 203 11.88 30.88 -15.65
CA LEU A 203 13.30 30.61 -15.90
C LEU A 203 13.60 30.66 -17.40
N VAL A 204 12.77 29.99 -18.21
CA VAL A 204 12.90 29.97 -19.68
C VAL A 204 12.69 31.36 -20.28
N ARG A 205 11.64 32.08 -19.89
CA ARG A 205 11.37 33.45 -20.38
C ARG A 205 12.52 34.42 -20.10
N HIS A 206 13.27 34.19 -19.03
CA HIS A 206 14.42 35.02 -18.65
C HIS A 206 15.77 34.49 -19.15
N GLY A 207 15.78 33.42 -19.96
CA GLY A 207 17.01 32.83 -20.49
C GLY A 207 17.92 32.20 -19.41
N LEU A 208 17.35 31.82 -18.27
CA LEU A 208 18.07 31.23 -17.14
C LEU A 208 17.95 29.71 -17.08
N ALA A 209 17.13 29.12 -17.96
CA ALA A 209 17.02 27.68 -18.15
C ALA A 209 16.63 27.36 -19.60
N ALA A 210 17.00 26.15 -20.05
CA ALA A 210 16.49 25.59 -21.29
C ALA A 210 15.02 25.18 -21.15
N ALA A 211 14.32 25.08 -22.28
CA ALA A 211 12.93 24.61 -22.31
C ALA A 211 12.76 23.18 -21.77
N ASP A 212 13.83 22.38 -21.81
CA ASP A 212 13.87 20.99 -21.32
C ASP A 212 13.49 20.85 -19.84
N VAL A 213 13.68 21.89 -19.03
CA VAL A 213 13.26 21.94 -17.62
C VAL A 213 11.75 21.76 -17.45
N LEU A 214 10.94 22.03 -18.49
CA LEU A 214 9.49 21.80 -18.47
C LEU A 214 9.11 20.32 -18.67
N ASN A 215 10.07 19.47 -19.08
CA ASN A 215 9.88 18.05 -19.33
C ASN A 215 10.43 17.17 -18.19
N GLU A 216 10.84 17.77 -17.07
CA GLU A 216 11.29 17.02 -15.89
C GLU A 216 10.20 16.09 -15.34
N PRO A 217 10.58 14.93 -14.77
CA PRO A 217 9.62 14.01 -14.17
C PRO A 217 8.87 14.68 -13.03
N THR A 218 7.54 14.62 -13.09
CA THR A 218 6.66 15.26 -12.12
C THR A 218 6.67 14.54 -10.77
N TYR A 219 6.57 15.31 -9.69
CA TYR A 219 6.38 14.78 -8.34
C TYR A 219 5.16 13.86 -8.32
N LYS A 220 4.03 14.28 -8.92
CA LYS A 220 2.84 13.44 -9.02
C LYS A 220 3.14 12.09 -9.68
N ALA A 221 3.85 12.06 -10.80
CA ALA A 221 4.18 10.80 -11.47
C ALA A 221 5.05 9.89 -10.58
N THR A 222 5.96 10.45 -9.79
CA THR A 222 6.75 9.66 -8.83
C THR A 222 5.87 9.09 -7.71
N ALA A 223 4.96 9.86 -7.13
CA ALA A 223 4.02 9.38 -6.12
C ALA A 223 3.06 8.32 -6.68
N GLU A 224 2.53 8.52 -7.90
CA GLU A 224 1.70 7.52 -8.58
C GLU A 224 2.46 6.22 -8.87
N ARG A 225 3.77 6.29 -9.13
CA ARG A 225 4.61 5.08 -9.23
C ARG A 225 4.68 4.34 -7.90
N VAL A 226 4.80 5.05 -6.77
CA VAL A 226 4.78 4.44 -5.42
C VAL A 226 3.43 3.77 -5.15
N VAL A 227 2.31 4.43 -5.46
CA VAL A 227 0.96 3.85 -5.31
C VAL A 227 0.83 2.60 -6.17
N ARG A 228 1.14 2.67 -7.48
CA ARG A 228 1.07 1.53 -8.39
C ARG A 228 1.96 0.37 -7.93
N HIS A 229 3.18 0.67 -7.49
CA HIS A 229 4.10 -0.34 -6.99
C HIS A 229 3.57 -1.02 -5.72
N THR A 230 3.08 -0.23 -4.77
CA THR A 230 2.52 -0.73 -3.51
C THR A 230 1.27 -1.57 -3.75
N GLN A 231 0.37 -1.12 -4.63
CA GLN A 231 -0.80 -1.87 -5.05
C GLN A 231 -0.43 -3.19 -5.71
N LYS A 232 0.54 -3.17 -6.64
CA LYS A 232 1.06 -4.38 -7.27
C LYS A 232 1.60 -5.37 -6.23
N GLN A 233 2.42 -4.92 -5.28
CA GLN A 233 2.92 -5.77 -4.20
C GLN A 233 1.79 -6.35 -3.32
N LEU A 234 0.75 -5.56 -3.02
CA LEU A 234 -0.40 -6.02 -2.24
C LEU A 234 -1.17 -7.11 -2.97
N ASN A 235 -1.37 -6.94 -4.29
CA ASN A 235 -2.05 -7.91 -5.14
C ASN A 235 -1.25 -9.20 -5.29
N GLU A 236 0.06 -9.11 -5.53
CA GLU A 236 0.95 -10.27 -5.60
C GLU A 236 0.94 -11.06 -4.29
N ARG A 237 1.07 -10.37 -3.14
CA ARG A 237 1.00 -11.02 -1.82
C ARG A 237 -0.36 -11.66 -1.56
N LEU A 238 -1.45 -11.01 -1.97
CA LEU A 238 -2.78 -11.57 -1.87
C LEU A 238 -2.93 -12.83 -2.74
N GLY A 239 -2.40 -12.81 -3.97
CA GLY A 239 -2.37 -13.98 -4.86
C GLY A 239 -1.61 -15.15 -4.24
N VAL A 240 -0.43 -14.88 -3.68
CA VAL A 240 0.36 -15.88 -2.94
C VAL A 240 -0.41 -16.41 -1.74
N ALA A 241 -1.08 -15.55 -0.98
CA ALA A 241 -1.87 -15.96 0.18
C ALA A 241 -3.08 -16.82 -0.23
N LYS A 242 -3.79 -16.47 -1.30
CA LYS A 242 -4.88 -17.28 -1.86
C LYS A 242 -4.38 -18.66 -2.29
N ALA A 243 -3.26 -18.73 -3.01
CA ALA A 243 -2.67 -20.00 -3.42
C ALA A 243 -2.27 -20.87 -2.22
N ARG A 244 -1.69 -20.25 -1.19
CA ARG A 244 -1.42 -20.93 0.09
C ARG A 244 -2.69 -21.43 0.76
N GLY A 245 -3.74 -20.61 0.83
CA GLY A 245 -5.02 -20.97 1.41
C GLY A 245 -5.66 -22.16 0.71
N ARG A 246 -5.62 -22.20 -0.62
CA ARG A 246 -6.09 -23.36 -1.42
C ARG A 246 -5.34 -24.65 -1.08
N ALA A 247 -4.02 -24.58 -0.99
CA ALA A 247 -3.21 -25.76 -0.62
C ALA A 247 -3.51 -26.24 0.80
N LEU A 248 -3.67 -25.33 1.76
CA LEU A 248 -4.05 -25.67 3.13
C LEU A 248 -5.47 -26.26 3.20
N TRP A 249 -6.40 -25.76 2.40
CA TRP A 249 -7.76 -26.30 2.32
C TRP A 249 -7.77 -27.73 1.80
N LYS A 250 -7.05 -28.01 0.70
CA LYS A 250 -6.89 -29.37 0.16
C LYS A 250 -6.33 -30.33 1.21
N LEU A 251 -5.28 -29.92 1.92
CA LEU A 251 -4.71 -30.70 3.02
C LEU A 251 -5.74 -31.00 4.11
N VAL A 252 -6.58 -30.02 4.48
CA VAL A 252 -7.62 -30.25 5.51
C VAL A 252 -8.68 -31.24 5.02
N LEU A 253 -9.05 -31.22 3.74
CA LEU A 253 -9.96 -32.21 3.17
C LEU A 253 -9.34 -33.62 3.18
N GLU A 254 -8.07 -33.75 2.79
CA GLU A 254 -7.35 -35.03 2.84
C GLU A 254 -7.25 -35.57 4.28
N GLU A 255 -6.94 -34.71 5.27
CA GLU A 255 -6.90 -35.10 6.69
C GLU A 255 -8.28 -35.49 7.22
N LYS A 256 -9.38 -34.90 6.71
CA LYS A 256 -10.75 -35.29 7.07
C LYS A 256 -11.11 -36.67 6.50
N ALA A 257 -10.83 -36.89 5.22
CA ALA A 257 -11.10 -38.17 4.57
C ALA A 257 -10.38 -39.32 5.30
N LEU A 258 -9.09 -39.15 5.60
CA LEU A 258 -8.34 -40.14 6.38
C LEU A 258 -8.89 -40.30 7.79
N ALA A 259 -9.34 -39.22 8.46
CA ALA A 259 -9.92 -39.32 9.79
C ALA A 259 -11.26 -40.08 9.80
N GLU A 260 -12.04 -39.99 8.72
CA GLU A 260 -13.30 -40.70 8.52
C GLU A 260 -13.04 -42.20 8.27
N GLU A 261 -12.12 -42.54 7.36
CA GLU A 261 -11.68 -43.93 7.11
C GLU A 261 -11.15 -44.60 8.41
N GLU A 262 -10.27 -43.92 9.14
CA GLU A 262 -9.73 -44.41 10.41
C GLU A 262 -10.79 -44.49 11.53
N ALA A 263 -11.86 -43.71 11.45
CA ALA A 263 -13.00 -43.81 12.36
C ALA A 263 -13.94 -44.94 11.99
N GLU A 264 -14.08 -45.25 10.69
CA GLU A 264 -14.80 -46.41 10.19
C GLU A 264 -14.08 -47.71 10.52
N GLU A 265 -12.77 -47.80 10.34
CA GLU A 265 -12.00 -48.99 10.74
C GLU A 265 -12.15 -49.28 12.24
N ARG A 266 -12.13 -48.23 13.08
CA ARG A 266 -12.40 -48.36 14.52
C ARG A 266 -13.83 -48.80 14.81
N ARG A 267 -14.83 -48.21 14.14
CA ARG A 267 -16.25 -48.60 14.29
C ARG A 267 -16.54 -50.01 13.77
N GLY A 268 -15.88 -50.43 12.69
CA GLY A 268 -15.97 -51.77 12.12
C GLY A 268 -15.37 -52.84 13.02
N MET A 269 -14.36 -52.47 13.84
CA MET A 269 -13.88 -53.32 14.94
C MET A 269 -14.85 -53.35 16.14
N GLU A 270 -15.75 -52.36 16.29
CA GLU A 270 -16.71 -52.25 17.40
C GLU A 270 -18.17 -52.64 17.06
N GLY A 271 -18.52 -52.81 15.77
CA GLY A 271 -19.77 -53.42 15.30
C GLY A 271 -20.79 -52.48 14.62
N GLY A 272 -21.38 -52.99 13.52
CA GLY A 272 -22.71 -52.60 13.02
C GLY A 272 -22.77 -51.55 11.88
N LEU A 273 -23.19 -52.03 10.70
CA LEU A 273 -23.40 -51.31 9.43
C LEU A 273 -24.31 -50.05 9.56
N ILE A 274 -23.83 -48.88 9.12
CA ILE A 274 -24.68 -47.76 8.68
C ILE A 274 -24.10 -47.25 7.36
N GLU A 275 -24.89 -47.30 6.29
CA GLU A 275 -24.52 -46.79 4.96
C GLU A 275 -24.46 -45.26 4.97
N HIS A 276 -23.29 -44.71 4.64
CA HIS A 276 -23.09 -43.29 4.33
C HIS A 276 -22.36 -43.15 2.98
N LEU A 277 -22.72 -42.09 2.24
CA LEU A 277 -22.18 -41.74 0.92
C LEU A 277 -20.64 -41.78 0.93
N SER A 278 -20.04 -42.42 -0.07
CA SER A 278 -18.61 -42.70 -0.05
C SER A 278 -17.81 -41.41 -0.28
N ALA A 279 -16.65 -41.28 0.38
CA ALA A 279 -15.76 -40.12 0.25
C ALA A 279 -15.39 -39.80 -1.21
N LYS A 280 -15.44 -40.79 -2.12
CA LYS A 280 -15.27 -40.59 -3.57
C LYS A 280 -16.36 -39.72 -4.19
N GLU A 281 -17.61 -39.86 -3.78
CA GLU A 281 -18.74 -39.10 -4.31
C GLU A 281 -18.68 -37.62 -3.92
N ILE A 282 -18.17 -37.32 -2.72
CA ILE A 282 -17.94 -35.94 -2.27
C ILE A 282 -16.79 -35.29 -3.04
N ILE A 283 -15.72 -36.05 -3.32
CA ILE A 283 -14.57 -35.56 -4.08
C ILE A 283 -14.95 -35.33 -5.56
N ASP A 284 -15.72 -36.23 -6.17
CA ASP A 284 -16.19 -36.09 -7.55
C ASP A 284 -17.18 -34.93 -7.70
N ALA A 285 -18.12 -34.75 -6.75
CA ALA A 285 -19.03 -33.60 -6.74
C ALA A 285 -18.30 -32.24 -6.59
N LEU A 286 -17.14 -32.22 -5.93
CA LEU A 286 -16.32 -31.01 -5.81
C LEU A 286 -15.47 -30.75 -7.06
N SER A 287 -15.11 -31.78 -7.83
CA SER A 287 -14.46 -31.63 -9.15
C SER A 287 -15.39 -30.96 -10.17
N GLU A 288 -16.69 -31.11 -10.01
CA GLU A 288 -17.72 -30.46 -10.83
C GLU A 288 -17.88 -28.98 -10.52
N PHE A 289 -17.57 -28.55 -9.29
CA PHE A 289 -17.64 -27.16 -8.85
C PHE A 289 -16.51 -26.29 -9.43
N ASP A 290 -15.39 -26.90 -9.86
CA ASP A 290 -14.27 -26.23 -10.53
C ASP A 290 -14.60 -25.78 -11.97
N ARG A 291 -15.82 -26.07 -12.47
CA ARG A 291 -16.31 -25.62 -13.78
C ARG A 291 -16.95 -24.22 -13.76
N ILE A 292 -17.04 -23.54 -12.61
CA ILE A 292 -17.60 -22.20 -12.53
C ILE A 292 -16.53 -21.17 -12.92
N PRO A 293 -16.71 -20.40 -14.02
CA PRO A 293 -15.71 -19.44 -14.47
C PRO A 293 -15.51 -18.33 -13.43
N ALA A 294 -14.25 -17.95 -13.21
CA ALA A 294 -13.82 -17.02 -12.17
C ALA A 294 -14.21 -15.54 -12.41
N SER A 295 -15.03 -15.25 -13.43
CA SER A 295 -15.41 -13.89 -13.81
C SER A 295 -16.77 -13.88 -14.53
N PRO A 296 -17.69 -12.95 -14.18
CA PRO A 296 -18.99 -12.79 -14.86
C PRO A 296 -18.91 -12.43 -16.35
N LYS A 297 -17.71 -12.09 -16.87
CA LYS A 297 -17.52 -11.74 -18.29
C LYS A 297 -17.49 -12.96 -19.22
N ASP A 298 -17.19 -14.14 -18.69
CA ASP A 298 -17.03 -15.36 -19.50
C ASP A 298 -18.36 -16.14 -19.64
N ALA A 299 -19.45 -15.67 -19.01
CA ALA A 299 -20.78 -16.29 -19.05
C ALA A 299 -21.69 -15.76 -20.18
N VAL A 300 -21.23 -14.79 -20.98
CA VAL A 300 -22.10 -14.07 -21.94
C VAL A 300 -22.13 -14.69 -23.35
N GLU A 301 -21.30 -15.69 -23.65
CA GLU A 301 -21.23 -16.26 -25.01
C GLU A 301 -21.98 -17.58 -25.25
N MET A 302 -22.86 -18.01 -24.35
CA MET A 302 -23.63 -19.25 -24.53
C MET A 302 -25.12 -19.07 -24.22
N SER A 303 -25.85 -18.39 -25.11
CA SER A 303 -27.28 -18.70 -25.35
C SER A 303 -27.70 -18.25 -26.75
N PRO A 304 -28.32 -19.13 -27.57
CA PRO A 304 -28.79 -18.79 -28.90
C PRO A 304 -30.13 -18.05 -28.84
N GLY A 305 -30.47 -17.39 -29.95
CA GLY A 305 -31.46 -16.32 -30.05
C GLY A 305 -32.91 -16.67 -29.73
N GLY A 306 -33.65 -15.61 -29.44
CA GLY A 306 -35.09 -15.59 -29.27
C GLY A 306 -35.59 -14.15 -29.31
N GLU A 307 -35.93 -13.70 -30.52
CA GLU A 307 -36.74 -12.49 -30.75
C GLU A 307 -38.09 -12.62 -30.06
N THR A 308 -38.54 -11.60 -29.33
CA THR A 308 -39.91 -11.08 -29.43
C THR A 308 -39.93 -9.63 -28.95
N GLY A 309 -40.63 -8.78 -29.70
CA GLY A 309 -40.66 -7.33 -29.51
C GLY A 309 -41.76 -6.83 -28.58
N ARG A 310 -41.71 -5.50 -28.39
CA ARG A 310 -42.78 -4.52 -28.03
C ARG A 310 -43.88 -5.02 -27.09
N ASP A 311 -44.06 -4.36 -25.95
CA ASP A 311 -44.94 -3.17 -25.91
C ASP A 311 -44.79 -2.34 -24.62
N ARG A 312 -45.31 -1.12 -24.72
CA ARG A 312 -45.37 -0.02 -23.75
C ARG A 312 -46.00 -0.40 -22.40
N GLY A 313 -45.57 0.34 -21.37
CA GLY A 313 -46.28 0.46 -20.10
C GLY A 313 -45.61 1.48 -19.19
N GLU A 314 -45.94 2.75 -19.38
CA GLU A 314 -45.69 3.83 -18.42
C GLU A 314 -46.40 3.51 -17.09
N GLU A 315 -45.66 3.44 -15.99
CA GLU A 315 -46.23 3.64 -14.66
C GLU A 315 -45.33 4.61 -13.88
N GLU A 316 -45.75 5.87 -13.89
CA GLU A 316 -45.36 6.87 -12.91
C GLU A 316 -45.63 6.34 -11.50
N ARG A 317 -44.57 6.16 -10.71
CA ARG A 317 -44.70 6.10 -9.25
C ARG A 317 -43.87 7.22 -8.64
N GLN A 318 -44.58 8.32 -8.42
CA GLN A 318 -44.22 9.38 -7.50
C GLN A 318 -44.00 8.77 -6.11
N SER A 319 -42.73 8.62 -5.71
CA SER A 319 -42.36 8.27 -4.34
C SER A 319 -41.88 9.51 -3.62
N THR A 320 -42.77 10.00 -2.76
CA THR A 320 -42.63 11.10 -1.81
C THR A 320 -41.38 10.97 -0.96
N ARG A 321 -40.31 11.70 -1.32
CA ARG A 321 -39.17 11.96 -0.43
C ARG A 321 -39.57 12.98 0.62
N GLN A 322 -39.80 12.52 1.85
CA GLN A 322 -39.84 13.41 3.01
C GLN A 322 -38.45 14.06 3.24
N PRO A 323 -38.39 15.35 3.60
CA PRO A 323 -37.12 16.01 3.91
C PRO A 323 -36.57 15.55 5.26
N ARG A 324 -35.27 15.27 5.31
CA ARG A 324 -34.53 14.99 6.56
C ARG A 324 -34.47 16.26 7.42
N PRO A 325 -34.65 16.18 8.75
CA PRO A 325 -34.51 17.34 9.62
C PRO A 325 -33.06 17.81 9.70
N ALA A 326 -32.88 19.14 9.64
CA ALA A 326 -31.61 19.83 9.74
C ALA A 326 -30.92 19.56 11.09
N LYS A 327 -29.65 19.17 11.05
CA LYS A 327 -28.80 19.15 12.25
C LYS A 327 -28.55 20.60 12.69
N ARG A 328 -28.98 20.92 13.92
CA ARG A 328 -28.65 22.18 14.60
C ARG A 328 -27.13 22.30 14.73
N VAL A 329 -26.61 23.40 14.20
CA VAL A 329 -25.26 23.91 14.46
C VAL A 329 -25.30 24.64 15.81
N PRO A 330 -24.44 24.30 16.79
CA PRO A 330 -24.32 25.09 18.01
C PRO A 330 -23.62 26.44 17.71
N PRO A 331 -24.08 27.55 18.28
CA PRO A 331 -23.52 28.88 18.02
C PRO A 331 -22.31 29.16 18.89
N GLY A 332 -21.29 29.80 18.32
CA GLY A 332 -20.30 30.57 19.07
C GLY A 332 -18.90 29.96 19.12
N LEU A 333 -18.07 30.30 18.13
CA LEU A 333 -16.75 30.84 18.41
C LEU A 333 -16.43 31.83 17.29
N ARG A 334 -16.23 33.09 17.68
CA ARG A 334 -16.03 34.24 16.80
C ARG A 334 -14.74 34.09 16.00
N ASP A 335 -14.81 34.52 14.75
CA ASP A 335 -13.68 35.03 14.01
C ASP A 335 -12.98 36.11 14.84
N ASP A 336 -11.67 35.95 15.05
CA ASP A 336 -10.69 37.00 15.28
C ASP A 336 -9.33 36.31 15.49
N ASP A 337 -8.56 36.17 14.40
CA ASP A 337 -7.07 36.15 14.44
C ASP A 337 -6.51 36.23 13.01
N ASP A 338 -6.92 37.29 12.31
CA ASP A 338 -6.17 37.85 11.18
C ASP A 338 -4.97 38.65 11.73
N SER A 339 -4.01 37.95 12.35
CA SER A 339 -2.77 38.58 12.83
C SER A 339 -1.67 37.59 13.15
N PHE A 340 -1.15 36.85 12.15
CA PHE A 340 0.17 36.22 12.32
C PHE A 340 1.04 36.32 11.05
N TRP A 341 2.21 36.93 11.28
CA TRP A 341 3.24 37.40 10.36
C TRP A 341 3.88 36.32 9.48
#